data_AF-A0A967LFM6-F1
#
_entry.id   AF-A0A967LFM6-F1
#
_cell.length_a   1.000
_cell.length_b   1.000
_cell.length_c   1.000
_cell.angle_alpha   90.00
_cell.angle_beta   90.00
_cell.angle_gamma   90.00
#
_symmetry.space_group_name_H-M   'P 1'
#
loop_
_entity.id
_entity.type
_entity.pdbx_description
1 polymer ?
#
loop_
_entity_poly.entity_id
_entity_poly.type
_entity_poly.pdbx_seq_one_letter_code
_entity_poly.pdbx_strand_id
1 'polypeptide(L)'
;MAGLEVATGLFAGCPITDGSELCAESRSALHGALASISGDRSGVSDPIHQCMGEDLEVEVRLSREADDWVLNFAGSSGASPGFVNATAEASHAAAVSAVASALGLPGLPNAGLVEGFRSEFPEDCFLNAKLPLSVGWSVYGPAPAIDQAVRRALDAEPVSRRPVEIALQVAGCGRSGCPFPISPRRMEESRA
;
A
#
# COMPACT_ATOMS: atom_id res chain seq x y z
N MET A 1 -28.76 -6.04 -25.58
CA MET A 1 -27.35 -5.61 -25.63
C MET A 1 -27.34 -4.09 -25.54
N ALA A 2 -27.18 -3.56 -24.33
CA ALA A 2 -27.06 -2.13 -24.09
C ALA A 2 -25.65 -1.91 -23.53
N GLY A 3 -24.90 -1.04 -24.21
CA GLY A 3 -23.48 -0.80 -23.97
C GLY A 3 -23.21 -0.19 -22.60
N LEU A 4 -22.03 -0.54 -22.09
CA LEU A 4 -21.40 0.05 -20.93
C LEU A 4 -20.94 1.47 -21.31
N GLU A 5 -21.75 2.49 -21.04
CA GLU A 5 -21.29 3.88 -21.09
C GLU A 5 -20.39 4.12 -19.86
N VAL A 6 -19.08 4.10 -20.09
CA VAL A 6 -18.08 4.55 -19.13
C VAL A 6 -18.23 6.06 -19.00
N ALA A 7 -18.46 6.52 -17.76
CA ALA A 7 -18.54 7.93 -17.41
C ALA A 7 -17.22 8.66 -17.72
N THR A 8 -17.14 9.27 -18.90
CA THR A 8 -16.04 10.13 -19.37
C THR A 8 -16.09 11.56 -18.81
N GLY A 9 -16.94 11.81 -17.79
CA GLY A 9 -17.28 13.16 -17.32
C GLY A 9 -16.30 13.82 -16.34
N LEU A 10 -15.24 13.15 -15.88
CA LEU A 10 -14.32 13.69 -14.86
C LEU A 10 -12.97 14.19 -15.40
N PHE A 11 -12.71 14.04 -16.70
CA PHE A 11 -11.43 14.44 -17.33
C PHE A 11 -11.60 15.38 -18.54
N ALA A 12 -12.72 16.11 -18.62
CA ALA A 12 -12.94 17.11 -19.66
C ALA A 12 -11.99 18.31 -19.47
N GLY A 13 -10.74 18.18 -19.93
CA GLY A 13 -9.76 19.27 -19.95
C GLY A 13 -8.29 18.86 -19.83
N CYS A 14 -7.98 17.65 -19.36
CA CYS A 14 -6.60 17.13 -19.41
C CYS A 14 -6.45 16.31 -20.69
N PRO A 15 -5.58 16.69 -21.65
CA PRO A 15 -5.22 15.77 -22.72
C PRO A 15 -4.71 14.48 -22.07
N ILE A 16 -5.15 13.32 -22.57
CA ILE A 16 -4.61 12.03 -22.17
C ILE A 16 -3.11 12.09 -22.45
N THR A 17 -2.33 12.34 -21.41
CA THR A 17 -0.88 12.30 -21.45
C THR A 17 -0.49 10.85 -21.72
N ASP A 18 0.52 10.64 -22.58
CA ASP A 18 1.05 9.30 -22.83
C ASP A 18 1.47 8.69 -21.49
N GLY A 19 0.96 7.49 -21.16
CA GLY A 19 1.26 6.84 -19.88
C GLY A 19 2.76 6.62 -19.67
N SER A 20 3.53 6.49 -20.76
CA SER A 20 4.99 6.39 -20.71
C SER A 20 5.64 7.72 -20.32
N GLU A 21 5.11 8.85 -20.78
CA GLU A 21 5.56 10.19 -20.43
C GLU A 21 5.30 10.47 -18.94
N LEU A 22 4.12 10.10 -18.42
CA LEU A 22 3.80 10.21 -16.99
C LEU A 22 4.75 9.37 -16.10
N CYS A 23 5.09 8.16 -16.55
CA CYS A 23 6.04 7.32 -15.84
C CYS A 23 7.46 7.92 -15.87
N ALA A 24 7.89 8.48 -17.01
CA ALA A 24 9.20 9.12 -17.13
C ALA A 24 9.30 10.39 -16.25
N GLU A 25 8.26 11.22 -16.23
CA GLU A 25 8.17 12.39 -15.35
C GLU A 25 8.24 11.99 -13.88
N SER A 26 7.45 11.00 -13.48
CA SER A 26 7.41 10.50 -12.10
C SER A 26 8.77 9.94 -11.67
N ARG A 27 9.43 9.18 -12.56
CA ARG A 27 10.78 8.67 -12.33
C ARG A 27 11.77 9.81 -12.13
N SER A 28 11.79 10.78 -13.04
CA SER A 28 12.70 11.94 -12.96
C SER A 28 12.50 12.73 -11.66
N ALA A 29 11.24 13.01 -11.29
CA ALA A 29 10.90 13.70 -10.06
C ALA A 29 11.36 12.93 -8.81
N LEU A 30 11.16 11.60 -8.80
CA LEU A 30 11.61 10.73 -7.74
C LEU A 30 13.14 10.74 -7.61
N HIS A 31 13.89 10.54 -8.69
CA HIS A 31 15.35 10.59 -8.65
C HIS A 31 15.87 11.95 -8.15
N GLY A 32 15.25 13.04 -8.59
CA GLY A 32 15.58 14.39 -8.12
C GLY A 32 15.36 14.56 -6.61
N ALA A 33 14.23 14.06 -6.08
CA ALA A 33 13.94 14.12 -4.66
C ALA A 33 14.86 13.21 -3.83
N LEU A 34 15.11 11.99 -4.30
CA LEU A 34 15.99 11.02 -3.63
C LEU A 34 17.45 11.49 -3.56
N ALA A 35 17.91 12.31 -4.51
CA ALA A 35 19.24 12.90 -4.47
C ALA A 35 19.47 13.82 -3.25
N SER A 36 18.40 14.29 -2.59
CA SER A 36 18.50 15.08 -1.37
C SER A 36 18.74 14.24 -0.10
N ILE A 37 18.52 12.93 -0.17
CA ILE A 37 18.71 12.03 0.97
C ILE A 37 20.19 11.68 1.09
N SER A 38 20.77 12.00 2.25
CA SER A 38 22.15 11.67 2.58
C SER A 38 22.23 10.45 3.50
N GLY A 39 23.14 9.54 3.14
CA GLY A 39 23.47 8.35 3.92
C GLY A 39 22.32 7.35 4.05
N ASP A 40 22.56 6.33 4.86
CA ASP A 40 21.54 5.35 5.22
C ASP A 40 20.60 5.93 6.27
N ARG A 41 19.34 5.51 6.19
CA ARG A 41 18.25 5.99 7.03
C ARG A 41 17.49 4.80 7.59
N SER A 42 16.98 4.92 8.81
CA SER A 42 16.23 3.84 9.46
C SER A 42 15.05 4.37 10.25
N GLY A 43 13.95 3.63 10.23
CA GLY A 43 12.77 3.96 11.02
C GLY A 43 12.03 2.71 11.46
N VAL A 44 11.35 2.83 12.59
CA VAL A 44 10.55 1.76 13.20
C VAL A 44 9.14 2.30 13.40
N SER A 45 8.11 1.51 13.09
CA SER A 45 6.71 1.86 13.35
C SER A 45 6.39 1.80 14.85
N ASP A 46 5.22 2.28 15.23
CA ASP A 46 4.62 1.88 16.50
C ASP A 46 4.13 0.42 16.40
N PRO A 47 3.94 -0.26 17.55
CA PRO A 47 3.40 -1.61 17.56
C PRO A 47 2.01 -1.69 16.92
N ILE A 48 1.82 -2.67 16.05
CA ILE A 48 0.55 -3.06 15.46
C ILE A 48 -0.07 -4.13 16.34
N HIS A 49 -1.18 -3.80 16.98
CA HIS A 49 -1.90 -4.79 17.77
C HIS A 49 -2.52 -5.87 16.88
N GLN A 50 -2.31 -7.14 17.23
CA GLN A 50 -3.04 -8.26 16.65
C GLN A 50 -3.70 -9.11 17.73
N CYS A 51 -4.96 -9.49 17.53
CA CYS A 51 -5.72 -10.23 18.52
C CYS A 51 -5.25 -11.69 18.74
N MET A 52 -4.34 -12.20 17.90
CA MET A 52 -4.00 -13.63 17.83
C MET A 52 -2.51 -13.91 18.11
N GLY A 53 -1.76 -12.95 18.67
CA GLY A 53 -0.35 -13.12 18.96
C GLY A 53 0.27 -11.90 19.63
N GLU A 54 1.59 -11.79 19.55
CA GLU A 54 2.34 -10.61 20.01
C GLU A 54 2.13 -9.44 19.05
N ASP A 55 2.25 -8.21 19.55
CA ASP A 55 2.20 -7.03 18.70
C ASP A 55 3.34 -7.07 17.66
N LEU A 56 3.08 -6.52 16.47
CA LEU A 56 4.01 -6.56 15.34
C LEU A 56 4.63 -5.18 15.12
N GLU A 57 5.85 -5.14 14.61
CA GLU A 57 6.56 -3.91 14.29
C GLU A 57 7.14 -3.97 12.88
N VAL A 58 7.15 -2.83 12.21
CA VAL A 58 7.85 -2.63 10.93
C VAL A 58 9.12 -1.85 11.21
N GLU A 59 10.26 -2.45 10.85
CA GLU A 59 11.53 -1.75 10.73
C GLU A 59 11.90 -1.64 9.26
N VAL A 60 12.33 -0.46 8.83
CA VAL A 60 12.83 -0.24 7.48
C VAL A 60 14.16 0.50 7.54
N ARG A 61 15.12 0.03 6.74
CA ARG A 61 16.34 0.76 6.40
C ARG A 61 16.31 1.16 4.93
N LEU A 62 16.48 2.45 4.68
CA LEU A 62 16.73 3.02 3.37
C LEU A 62 18.24 3.13 3.16
N SER A 63 18.76 2.48 2.12
CA SER A 63 20.14 2.62 1.68
C SER A 63 20.20 2.72 0.16
N ARG A 64 21.33 3.19 -0.36
CA ARG A 64 21.56 3.26 -1.80
C ARG A 64 22.53 2.17 -2.23
N GLU A 65 22.15 1.39 -3.22
CA GLU A 65 23.01 0.39 -3.85
C GLU A 65 23.06 0.63 -5.36
N ALA A 66 24.22 1.05 -5.86
CA ALA A 66 24.39 1.49 -7.24
C ALA A 66 23.35 2.57 -7.63
N ASP A 67 22.48 2.25 -8.59
CA ASP A 67 21.46 3.15 -9.13
C ASP A 67 20.09 3.01 -8.42
N ASP A 68 19.93 2.00 -7.57
CA ASP A 68 18.67 1.69 -6.88
C ASP A 68 18.70 2.09 -5.39
N TRP A 69 17.51 2.44 -4.88
CA TRP A 69 17.29 2.52 -3.45
C TRP A 69 16.78 1.20 -2.91
N VAL A 70 17.38 0.74 -1.81
CA VAL A 70 17.01 -0.49 -1.13
C VAL A 70 16.21 -0.15 0.13
N LEU A 71 15.00 -0.70 0.19
CA LEU A 71 14.11 -0.73 1.34
C LEU A 71 14.27 -2.08 2.03
N ASN A 72 15.14 -2.15 3.05
CA ASN A 72 15.42 -3.39 3.76
C ASN A 72 14.56 -3.49 5.03
N PHE A 73 13.79 -4.58 5.13
CA PHE A 73 12.85 -4.83 6.24
C PHE A 73 13.32 -5.93 7.21
N ALA A 74 14.62 -6.19 7.30
CA ALA A 74 15.16 -7.32 8.06
C ALA A 74 14.80 -7.31 9.56
N GLY A 75 14.59 -6.14 10.16
CA GLY A 75 14.20 -6.00 11.57
C GLY A 75 12.69 -6.12 11.83
N SER A 76 11.87 -6.28 10.79
CA SER A 76 10.41 -6.38 10.95
C SER A 76 9.99 -7.72 11.58
N SER A 77 8.85 -7.72 12.28
CA SER A 77 8.34 -8.91 12.97
C SER A 77 8.06 -10.10 12.06
N GLY A 78 8.01 -11.29 12.67
CA GLY A 78 7.63 -12.52 12.00
C GLY A 78 6.17 -12.53 11.54
N ALA A 79 5.83 -13.55 10.76
CA ALA A 79 4.48 -13.78 10.25
C ALA A 79 3.45 -13.90 11.39
N SER A 80 2.26 -13.36 11.14
CA SER A 80 1.13 -13.41 12.06
C SER A 80 0.20 -14.58 11.73
N PRO A 81 -0.34 -15.29 12.74
CA PRO A 81 -1.42 -16.27 12.52
C PRO A 81 -2.77 -15.61 12.18
N GLY A 82 -2.88 -14.28 12.27
CA GLY A 82 -4.08 -13.49 11.98
C GLY A 82 -4.18 -13.01 10.51
N PHE A 83 -5.02 -11.99 10.29
CA PHE A 83 -5.30 -11.43 8.95
C PHE A 83 -4.42 -10.22 8.60
N VAL A 84 -3.56 -9.80 9.53
CA VAL A 84 -2.75 -8.57 9.45
C VAL A 84 -1.50 -8.74 8.59
N ASN A 85 -1.32 -9.86 7.90
CA ASN A 85 -0.18 -10.03 6.99
C ASN A 85 -0.38 -9.25 5.67
N ALA A 86 0.71 -9.09 4.92
CA ALA A 86 0.75 -8.53 3.58
C ALA A 86 1.68 -9.37 2.68
N THR A 87 1.43 -9.36 1.37
CA THR A 87 2.38 -9.92 0.40
C THR A 87 3.54 -8.95 0.20
N ALA A 88 4.69 -9.44 -0.27
CA ALA A 88 5.85 -8.61 -0.56
C ALA A 88 5.53 -7.46 -1.52
N GLU A 89 4.69 -7.70 -2.54
CA GLU A 89 4.30 -6.70 -3.53
C GLU A 89 3.43 -5.60 -2.92
N ALA A 90 2.48 -5.98 -2.06
CA ALA A 90 1.64 -5.00 -1.35
C ALA A 90 2.48 -4.14 -0.40
N SER A 91 3.41 -4.77 0.33
CA SER A 91 4.35 -4.07 1.21
C SER A 91 5.28 -3.14 0.44
N HIS A 92 5.82 -3.61 -0.69
CA HIS A 92 6.67 -2.81 -1.58
C HIS A 92 5.94 -1.58 -2.12
N ALA A 93 4.72 -1.76 -2.64
CA ALA A 93 3.91 -0.65 -3.15
C ALA A 93 3.59 0.38 -2.04
N ALA A 94 3.25 -0.08 -0.84
CA ALA A 94 3.02 0.80 0.31
C ALA A 94 4.28 1.60 0.68
N ALA A 95 5.45 0.95 0.66
CA ALA A 95 6.71 1.57 1.01
C ALA A 95 7.14 2.64 -0.01
N VAL A 96 7.08 2.33 -1.31
CA VAL A 96 7.36 3.29 -2.38
C VAL A 96 6.42 4.48 -2.32
N SER A 97 5.11 4.23 -2.11
CA SER A 97 4.13 5.30 -1.95
C SER A 97 4.41 6.16 -0.73
N ALA A 98 4.88 5.58 0.37
CA ALA A 98 5.24 6.31 1.57
C ALA A 98 6.46 7.20 1.34
N VAL A 99 7.50 6.70 0.65
CA VAL A 99 8.68 7.50 0.29
C VAL A 99 8.28 8.67 -0.59
N ALA A 100 7.54 8.40 -1.68
CA ALA A 100 7.08 9.45 -2.59
C ALA A 100 6.25 10.52 -1.87
N SER A 101 5.33 10.10 -1.00
CA SER A 101 4.50 11.01 -0.20
C SER A 101 5.32 11.80 0.82
N ALA A 102 6.29 11.18 1.50
CA ALA A 102 7.17 11.85 2.46
C ALA A 102 8.04 12.92 1.79
N LEU A 103 8.46 12.68 0.55
CA LEU A 103 9.23 13.63 -0.27
C LEU A 103 8.35 14.68 -0.96
N GLY A 104 7.03 14.66 -0.77
CA GLY A 104 6.11 15.63 -1.34
C GLY A 104 5.91 15.50 -2.85
N LEU A 105 6.18 14.32 -3.43
CA LEU A 105 5.98 14.10 -4.86
C LEU A 105 4.48 14.10 -5.20
N PRO A 106 4.02 14.99 -6.11
CA PRO A 106 2.62 15.04 -6.51
C PRO A 106 2.31 13.88 -7.48
N GLY A 107 1.17 13.21 -7.28
CA GLY A 107 0.62 12.28 -8.27
C GLY A 107 0.16 10.95 -7.71
N LEU A 108 -0.55 10.19 -8.55
CA LEU A 108 -0.94 8.81 -8.25
C LEU A 108 0.26 7.88 -8.43
N PRO A 109 0.43 6.86 -7.56
CA PRO A 109 1.44 5.82 -7.75
C PRO A 109 1.37 5.21 -9.15
N ASN A 110 2.51 5.15 -9.83
CA ASN A 110 2.65 4.57 -11.17
C ASN A 110 4.00 3.85 -11.30
N ALA A 111 4.20 3.12 -12.40
CA ALA A 111 5.40 2.31 -12.61
C ALA A 111 6.70 3.13 -12.50
N GLY A 112 6.68 4.40 -12.91
CA GLY A 112 7.82 5.31 -12.81
C GLY A 112 8.33 5.53 -11.38
N LEU A 113 7.45 5.44 -10.37
CA LEU A 113 7.84 5.54 -8.96
C LEU A 113 8.41 4.24 -8.40
N VAL A 114 8.02 3.09 -8.97
CA VAL A 114 8.36 1.76 -8.46
C VAL A 114 9.74 1.32 -8.95
N GLU A 115 10.09 1.63 -10.21
CA GLU A 115 11.30 1.13 -10.87
C GLU A 115 12.62 1.55 -10.20
N GLY A 116 12.64 2.59 -9.37
CA GLY A 116 13.85 3.05 -8.66
C GLY A 116 14.09 2.41 -7.28
N PHE A 117 13.24 1.46 -6.89
CA PHE A 117 13.29 0.82 -5.58
C PHE A 117 13.37 -0.70 -5.68
N ARG A 118 14.19 -1.28 -4.81
CA ARG A 118 14.16 -2.69 -4.46
C ARG A 118 13.73 -2.82 -3.00
N SER A 119 12.87 -3.79 -2.69
CA SER A 119 12.54 -4.14 -1.31
C SER A 119 13.06 -5.52 -0.94
N GLU A 120 13.59 -5.64 0.26
CA GLU A 120 14.10 -6.87 0.82
C GLU A 120 13.31 -7.22 2.07
N PHE A 121 12.67 -8.38 2.05
CA PHE A 121 11.85 -8.87 3.16
C PHE A 121 12.39 -10.21 3.65
N PRO A 122 12.41 -10.47 4.97
CA PRO A 122 12.64 -11.82 5.47
C PRO A 122 11.58 -12.81 4.95
N GLU A 123 11.96 -14.08 4.78
CA GLU A 123 11.05 -15.12 4.29
C GLU A 123 9.84 -15.33 5.22
N ASP A 124 10.06 -15.29 6.53
CA ASP A 124 9.03 -15.52 7.55
C ASP A 124 8.47 -14.22 8.14
N CYS A 125 8.49 -13.11 7.40
CA CYS A 125 7.99 -11.81 7.85
C CYS A 125 6.51 -11.59 7.49
N PHE A 126 5.74 -10.92 8.36
CA PHE A 126 4.33 -10.60 8.06
C PHE A 126 4.15 -9.67 6.85
N LEU A 127 5.21 -8.99 6.42
CA LEU A 127 5.25 -8.16 5.21
C LEU A 127 5.52 -8.97 3.92
N ASN A 128 5.87 -10.26 4.05
CA ASN A 128 6.17 -11.18 2.96
C ASN A 128 5.43 -12.52 3.16
N ALA A 129 4.15 -12.44 3.53
CA ALA A 129 3.37 -13.64 3.78
C ALA A 129 3.26 -14.52 2.53
N LYS A 130 3.55 -15.80 2.73
CA LYS A 130 3.36 -16.87 1.75
C LYS A 130 2.10 -17.67 2.09
N LEU A 131 1.56 -18.38 1.11
CA LEU A 131 0.45 -19.31 1.35
C LEU A 131 0.87 -20.34 2.42
N PRO A 132 0.00 -20.65 3.40
CA PRO A 132 -1.44 -20.35 3.48
C PRO A 132 -1.81 -19.13 4.35
N LEU A 133 -0.88 -18.21 4.65
CA LEU A 133 -1.14 -17.06 5.52
C LEU A 133 -2.17 -16.09 4.91
N SER A 134 -3.00 -15.50 5.77
CA SER A 134 -4.06 -14.57 5.35
C SER A 134 -3.56 -13.13 5.25
N VAL A 135 -3.86 -12.44 4.14
CA VAL A 135 -3.41 -11.08 3.82
C VAL A 135 -4.53 -10.03 3.75
N GLY A 136 -5.70 -10.34 4.32
CA GLY A 136 -6.92 -9.56 4.12
C GLY A 136 -6.93 -8.16 4.76
N TRP A 137 -6.05 -7.89 5.73
CA TRP A 137 -5.99 -6.62 6.46
C TRP A 137 -4.70 -5.83 6.18
N SER A 138 -3.99 -6.17 5.10
CA SER A 138 -2.73 -5.53 4.68
C SER A 138 -2.81 -4.00 4.58
N VAL A 139 -3.94 -3.47 4.12
CA VAL A 139 -4.18 -2.01 3.98
C VAL A 139 -4.48 -1.30 5.31
N TYR A 140 -4.81 -2.05 6.36
CA TYR A 140 -5.28 -1.50 7.64
C TYR A 140 -4.25 -1.58 8.76
N GLY A 141 -3.36 -2.59 8.74
CA GLY A 141 -2.26 -2.73 9.70
C GLY A 141 -0.89 -2.45 9.06
N PRO A 142 -0.41 -3.33 8.16
CA PRO A 142 0.90 -3.20 7.53
C PRO A 142 1.12 -1.88 6.80
N ALA A 143 0.21 -1.46 5.91
CA ALA A 143 0.43 -0.27 5.09
C ALA A 143 0.60 1.03 5.91
N PRO A 144 -0.24 1.32 6.92
CA PRO A 144 0.01 2.44 7.84
C PRO A 144 1.33 2.33 8.61
N ALA A 145 1.71 1.14 9.08
CA ALA A 145 2.95 0.93 9.82
C ALA A 145 4.19 1.11 8.93
N ILE A 146 4.15 0.62 7.69
CA ILE A 146 5.17 0.88 6.67
C ILE A 146 5.31 2.38 6.43
N ASP A 147 4.20 3.09 6.22
CA ASP A 147 4.25 4.55 6.03
C ASP A 147 4.88 5.28 7.21
N GLN A 148 4.54 4.87 8.44
CA GLN A 148 5.12 5.44 9.64
C GLN A 148 6.63 5.17 9.75
N ALA A 149 7.06 3.92 9.52
CA ALA A 149 8.47 3.54 9.57
C ALA A 149 9.29 4.30 8.51
N VAL A 150 8.77 4.39 7.28
CA VAL A 150 9.42 5.14 6.17
C VAL A 150 9.52 6.63 6.49
N ARG A 151 8.46 7.25 7.00
CA ARG A 151 8.49 8.67 7.37
C ARG A 151 9.50 8.96 8.48
N ARG A 152 9.55 8.09 9.50
CA ARG A 152 10.54 8.18 10.57
C ARG A 152 11.96 8.04 10.03
N ALA A 153 12.19 7.13 9.07
CA ALA A 153 13.49 7.03 8.41
C ALA A 153 13.87 8.32 7.66
N LEU A 154 12.90 8.98 7.04
CA LEU A 154 13.10 10.20 6.26
C LEU A 154 13.02 11.50 7.08
N ASP A 155 12.90 11.43 8.41
CA ASP A 155 12.65 12.58 9.28
C ASP A 155 11.47 13.45 8.80
N ALA A 156 10.46 12.82 8.20
CA ALA A 156 9.31 13.51 7.60
C ALA A 156 8.17 13.63 8.61
N GLU A 157 7.49 14.78 8.59
CA GLU A 157 6.33 15.03 9.43
C GLU A 157 5.25 13.94 9.25
N PRO A 158 4.58 13.53 10.33
CA PRO A 158 3.45 12.62 10.22
C PRO A 158 2.36 13.31 9.40
N VAL A 159 1.83 12.62 8.40
CA VAL A 159 0.62 13.11 7.75
C VAL A 159 -0.50 12.99 8.77
N SER A 160 -1.19 14.10 9.05
CA SER A 160 -2.46 14.11 9.77
C SER A 160 -3.48 13.29 8.98
N ARG A 161 -3.42 11.97 9.12
CA ARG A 161 -4.37 11.06 8.49
C ARG A 161 -5.62 10.99 9.35
N ARG A 162 -6.78 11.00 8.70
CA ARG A 162 -8.00 10.49 9.35
C ARG A 162 -7.70 9.05 9.80
N PRO A 163 -8.24 8.61 10.94
CA PRO A 163 -8.17 7.20 11.33
C PRO A 163 -8.58 6.34 10.14
N VAL A 164 -7.87 5.22 9.96
CA VAL A 164 -8.19 4.25 8.93
C VAL A 164 -9.66 3.87 9.04
N GLU A 165 -10.47 4.22 8.05
CA GLU A 165 -11.88 3.83 8.00
C GLU A 165 -11.94 2.35 7.62
N ILE A 166 -12.01 1.50 8.65
CA ILE A 166 -12.24 0.07 8.47
C ILE A 166 -13.65 -0.10 7.93
N ALA A 167 -13.76 -0.63 6.71
CA ALA A 167 -15.05 -0.88 6.10
C ALA A 167 -15.82 -1.92 6.93
N LEU A 168 -16.90 -1.48 7.58
CA LEU A 168 -17.81 -2.39 8.26
C LEU A 168 -18.71 -3.05 7.22
N GLN A 169 -18.44 -4.31 6.91
CA GLN A 169 -19.35 -5.12 6.12
C GLN A 169 -20.31 -5.88 7.04
N VAL A 170 -21.58 -5.46 7.05
CA VAL A 170 -22.65 -6.22 7.70
C VAL A 170 -23.16 -7.26 6.71
N ALA A 171 -23.23 -8.52 7.15
CA ALA A 171 -23.85 -9.60 6.40
C ALA A 171 -25.07 -10.16 7.15
N GLY A 172 -26.13 -10.48 6.44
CA GLY A 172 -27.38 -10.99 7.04
C GLY A 172 -28.56 -10.89 6.09
N CYS A 173 -29.77 -11.11 6.59
CA CYS A 173 -30.99 -10.90 5.80
C CYS A 173 -31.46 -9.45 5.97
N GLY A 174 -31.68 -8.77 4.85
CA GLY A 174 -32.28 -7.44 4.82
C GLY A 174 -33.76 -7.49 5.17
N ARG A 175 -34.40 -6.32 5.28
CA ARG A 175 -35.85 -6.20 5.54
C ARG A 175 -36.72 -6.98 4.54
N SER A 176 -36.23 -7.22 3.32
CA SER A 176 -36.91 -8.02 2.30
C SER A 176 -36.75 -9.53 2.49
N GLY A 177 -36.02 -9.98 3.52
CA GLY A 177 -35.63 -11.37 3.69
C GLY A 177 -34.45 -11.80 2.80
N CYS A 178 -33.98 -10.95 1.88
CA CYS A 178 -32.85 -11.27 1.00
C CYS A 178 -31.52 -11.16 1.74
N PRO A 179 -30.58 -12.10 1.54
CA PRO A 179 -29.25 -11.99 2.11
C PRO A 179 -28.46 -10.84 1.46
N PHE A 180 -27.73 -10.07 2.27
CA PHE A 180 -26.74 -9.09 1.85
C PHE A 180 -25.39 -9.37 2.57
N PRO A 181 -24.23 -8.94 2.01
CA PRO A 181 -24.06 -8.38 0.68
C PRO A 181 -24.51 -9.37 -0.41
N ILE A 182 -25.22 -8.87 -1.42
CA ILE A 182 -25.78 -9.73 -2.48
C ILE A 182 -24.60 -10.20 -3.34
N SER A 183 -24.36 -11.51 -3.38
CA SER A 183 -23.44 -12.11 -4.35
C SER A 183 -23.86 -11.68 -5.77
N PRO A 184 -22.95 -11.21 -6.65
CA PRO A 184 -23.29 -10.80 -8.00
C PRO A 184 -24.12 -11.83 -8.78
N ARG A 185 -23.91 -13.13 -8.51
CA ARG A 185 -24.67 -14.23 -9.14
C ARG A 185 -26.16 -14.26 -8.77
N ARG A 186 -26.56 -13.76 -7.60
CA ARG A 186 -27.98 -13.75 -7.17
C ARG A 186 -28.77 -12.54 -7.66
N MET A 187 -28.11 -11.49 -8.14
CA MET A 187 -28.84 -10.33 -8.72
C MET A 187 -29.51 -10.67 -10.04
N GLU A 188 -28.98 -11.64 -10.80
CA GLU A 188 -29.59 -12.11 -12.05
C GLU A 188 -30.82 -12.99 -11.79
N GLU A 189 -30.78 -13.85 -10.76
CA GLU A 189 -31.89 -14.73 -10.39
C GLU A 189 -33.08 -13.99 -9.76
N SER A 190 -32.85 -12.85 -9.09
CA SER A 190 -33.94 -12.04 -8.51
C SER A 190 -34.65 -11.11 -9.51
N ARG A 191 -34.20 -11.08 -10.78
CA ARG A 191 -34.77 -10.26 -11.86
C ARG A 191 -35.56 -11.09 -12.89
N ALA A 192 -35.65 -12.41 -12.70
CA ALA A 192 -36.50 -13.33 -13.46
C ALA A 192 -37.77 -13.66 -12.68
#